data_AF-W8BH18-F1
#
_entry.id   AF-W8BH18-F1
#
_cell.length_a   1.000
_cell.length_b   1.000
_cell.length_c   1.000
_cell.angle_alpha   90.00
_cell.angle_beta   90.00
_cell.angle_gamma   90.00
#
_symmetry.space_group_name_H-M   'P 1'
#
loop_
_entity.id
_entity.type
_entity.pdbx_description
1 polymer ?
#
loop_
_entity_poly.entity_id
_entity_poly.type
_entity_poly.pdbx_seq_one_letter_code
_entity_poly.pdbx_strand_id
1 'polypeptide(L)'
;MADGAFKSRDIGLRAQKKILSRMATKNIAKTFIDGTTASLLDNLYRLCKMHTGNKVKAEKLIKNIIKIVIKIGVLHRNNQFSAEELKDAEVFKRKFQNTQLSVISFYEVDYSFDLPYLQKSIAESHAALKSIVQRHLTEKSLNRIDEVFDFFRDTTLLEAAFKPDSQYRELMGKIVSDINTAMETGDM
;
A
#
# COMPACT_ATOMS: atom_id res chain seq x y z
N MET A 1 39.27 -31.24 25.91
CA MET A 1 38.90 -30.67 24.61
C MET A 1 37.38 -30.60 24.57
N ALA A 2 36.81 -29.41 24.42
CA ALA A 2 35.36 -29.22 24.51
C ALA A 2 34.72 -29.68 23.20
N ASP A 3 34.00 -30.79 23.27
CA ASP A 3 33.22 -31.34 22.18
C ASP A 3 32.02 -30.41 21.94
N GLY A 4 32.15 -29.53 20.95
CA GLY A 4 31.11 -28.57 20.59
C GLY A 4 29.91 -29.31 20.01
N ALA A 5 28.99 -29.74 20.89
CA ALA A 5 27.84 -30.57 20.56
C ALA A 5 27.12 -30.06 19.30
N PHE A 6 27.20 -30.84 18.22
CA PHE A 6 26.47 -30.62 16.98
C PHE A 6 24.97 -30.70 17.27
N LYS A 7 24.27 -29.56 17.16
CA LYS A 7 22.81 -29.48 17.39
C LYS A 7 22.08 -29.40 16.06
N SER A 8 21.62 -30.55 15.58
CA SER A 8 20.83 -30.70 14.35
C SER A 8 19.62 -29.75 14.32
N ARG A 9 19.04 -29.46 15.49
CA ARG A 9 17.94 -28.50 15.66
C ARG A 9 18.31 -27.07 15.24
N ASP A 10 19.51 -26.60 15.58
CA ASP A 10 19.95 -25.24 15.29
C ASP A 10 20.29 -25.08 13.80
N ILE A 11 20.79 -26.14 13.18
CA ILE A 11 21.02 -26.21 11.73
C ILE A 11 19.69 -26.26 10.98
N GLY A 12 18.74 -27.08 11.43
CA GLY A 12 17.38 -27.15 10.88
C GLY A 12 16.66 -25.79 10.94
N LEU A 13 16.72 -25.09 12.08
CA LEU A 13 16.16 -23.74 12.23
C LEU A 13 16.83 -22.71 11.32
N ARG A 14 18.15 -22.79 11.13
CA ARG A 14 18.88 -21.90 10.20
C ARG A 14 18.51 -22.19 8.75
N ALA A 15 18.38 -23.46 8.37
CA ALA A 15 17.95 -23.88 7.03
C ALA A 15 16.52 -23.42 6.75
N GLN A 16 15.60 -23.62 7.70
CA GLN A 16 14.21 -23.17 7.60
C GLN A 16 14.11 -21.64 7.46
N LYS A 17 14.82 -20.88 8.30
CA LYS A 17 14.88 -19.40 8.18
C LYS A 17 15.43 -18.95 6.82
N LYS A 18 16.42 -19.65 6.28
CA LYS A 18 17.04 -19.33 4.97
C LYS A 18 16.11 -19.67 3.80
N ILE A 19 15.30 -20.72 3.91
CA ILE A 19 14.30 -21.08 2.90
C ILE A 19 13.14 -20.07 2.94
N LEU A 20 12.59 -19.79 4.13
CA LEU A 20 11.49 -18.82 4.30
C LEU A 20 11.90 -17.41 3.83
N SER A 21 13.12 -16.96 4.11
CA SER A 21 13.62 -15.66 3.65
C SER A 21 13.90 -15.59 2.14
N ARG A 22 14.16 -16.72 1.49
CA ARG A 22 14.31 -16.79 0.02
C ARG A 22 12.96 -16.88 -0.70
N MET A 23 12.00 -17.60 -0.12
CA MET A 23 10.65 -17.74 -0.68
C MET A 23 9.84 -16.43 -0.59
N ALA A 24 10.03 -15.65 0.48
CA ALA A 24 9.17 -14.50 0.76
C ALA A 24 9.53 -13.18 0.05
N THR A 25 10.77 -12.96 -0.41
CA THR A 25 11.24 -11.55 -0.48
C THR A 25 11.97 -11.08 -1.73
N LYS A 26 12.76 -11.90 -2.44
CA LYS A 26 13.74 -11.33 -3.39
C LYS A 26 13.16 -10.84 -4.74
N ASN A 27 12.16 -11.55 -5.29
CA ASN A 27 11.55 -11.16 -6.57
C ASN A 27 10.35 -10.22 -6.37
N ILE A 28 9.53 -10.44 -5.34
CA ILE A 28 8.36 -9.59 -5.04
C ILE A 28 8.79 -8.17 -4.69
N ALA A 29 9.87 -8.01 -3.90
CA ALA A 29 10.41 -6.69 -3.58
C ALA A 29 11.04 -5.99 -4.79
N LYS A 30 11.51 -6.74 -5.80
CA LYS A 30 12.10 -6.17 -7.02
C LYS A 30 11.03 -5.69 -7.99
N THR A 31 9.88 -6.36 -8.03
CA THR A 31 8.69 -5.92 -8.80
C THR A 31 7.98 -4.74 -8.11
N PHE A 32 7.96 -4.69 -6.78
CA PHE A 32 7.27 -3.62 -6.03
C PHE A 32 8.07 -2.31 -5.88
N ILE A 33 9.37 -2.32 -6.19
CA ILE A 33 10.23 -1.13 -6.13
C ILE A 33 10.76 -0.87 -7.54
N ASP A 34 9.86 -0.76 -8.51
CA ASP A 34 10.16 -0.05 -9.74
C ASP A 34 10.35 1.46 -9.44
N GLY A 35 10.88 2.22 -10.40
CA GLY A 35 11.19 3.64 -10.21
C GLY A 35 9.95 4.51 -9.93
N THR A 36 8.82 4.19 -10.56
CA THR A 36 7.58 4.97 -10.46
C THR A 36 6.91 4.74 -9.10
N THR A 37 6.76 3.48 -8.68
CA THR A 37 6.21 3.10 -7.38
C THR A 37 7.08 3.63 -6.24
N ALA A 38 8.40 3.63 -6.39
CA ALA A 38 9.30 4.25 -5.40
C ALA A 38 9.09 5.78 -5.30
N SER A 39 8.99 6.47 -6.44
CA SER A 39 8.67 7.91 -6.49
C SER A 39 7.33 8.20 -5.81
N LEU A 40 6.30 7.41 -6.11
CA LEU A 40 4.98 7.54 -5.50
C LEU A 40 5.06 7.42 -3.97
N LEU A 41 5.71 6.37 -3.46
CA LEU A 41 5.86 6.17 -2.01
C LEU A 41 6.64 7.32 -1.34
N ASP A 42 7.66 7.87 -1.99
CA ASP A 42 8.41 9.02 -1.49
C ASP A 42 7.54 10.30 -1.46
N ASN A 43 6.69 10.50 -2.47
CA ASN A 43 5.78 11.64 -2.51
C ASN A 43 4.64 11.49 -1.48
N LEU A 44 4.12 10.29 -1.26
CA LEU A 44 3.18 9.99 -0.17
C LEU A 44 3.82 10.21 1.21
N TYR A 45 5.09 9.86 1.38
CA TYR A 45 5.85 10.17 2.61
C TYR A 45 5.91 11.68 2.84
N ARG A 46 6.27 12.46 1.81
CA ARG A 46 6.33 13.92 1.88
C ARG A 46 4.98 14.49 2.26
N LEU A 47 3.90 13.99 1.64
CA LEU A 47 2.54 14.46 1.90
C LEU A 47 2.15 14.24 3.36
N CYS A 48 2.34 13.01 3.86
CA CYS A 48 2.09 12.69 5.26
C CYS A 48 2.93 13.54 6.22
N LYS A 49 4.24 13.69 5.94
CA LYS A 49 5.13 14.50 6.77
C LYS A 49 4.70 15.96 6.82
N MET A 50 4.34 16.55 5.67
CA MET A 50 3.86 17.93 5.58
C MET A 50 2.53 18.11 6.30
N HIS A 51 1.61 17.15 6.16
CA HIS A 51 0.29 17.21 6.78
C HIS A 51 0.33 17.05 8.30
N THR A 52 1.07 16.06 8.81
CA THR A 52 1.09 15.76 10.25
C THR A 52 2.20 16.48 11.01
N GLY A 53 3.13 17.15 10.32
CA GLY A 53 4.36 17.69 10.91
C GLY A 53 5.25 16.64 11.58
N ASN A 54 5.06 15.35 11.29
CA ASN A 54 5.62 14.25 12.08
C ASN A 54 6.29 13.20 11.18
N LYS A 55 7.63 13.25 11.18
CA LYS A 55 8.47 12.30 10.42
C LYS A 55 8.21 10.84 10.81
N VAL A 56 8.04 10.54 12.10
CA VAL A 56 7.86 9.16 12.57
C VAL A 56 6.53 8.59 12.08
N LYS A 57 5.46 9.40 12.10
CA LYS A 57 4.15 9.01 11.54
C LYS A 57 4.24 8.75 10.04
N ALA A 58 4.89 9.64 9.29
CA ALA A 58 5.08 9.50 7.85
C ALA A 58 5.89 8.24 7.48
N GLU A 59 7.00 7.97 8.18
CA GLU A 59 7.75 6.74 7.97
C GLU A 59 6.94 5.49 8.32
N LYS A 60 6.14 5.54 9.39
CA LYS A 60 5.28 4.43 9.80
C LYS A 60 4.23 4.13 8.73
N LEU A 61 3.60 5.17 8.16
CA LEU A 61 2.62 5.04 7.08
C LEU A 61 3.23 4.29 5.88
N ILE A 62 4.37 4.75 5.37
CA ILE A 62 5.02 4.08 4.22
C ILE A 62 5.46 2.66 4.56
N LYS A 63 6.03 2.43 5.75
CA LYS A 63 6.37 1.07 6.21
C LYS A 63 5.14 0.16 6.28
N ASN A 64 3.97 0.70 6.63
CA ASN A 64 2.73 -0.06 6.66
C ASN A 64 2.29 -0.45 5.24
N ILE A 65 2.25 0.51 4.30
CA ILE A 65 1.93 0.26 2.88
C ILE A 65 2.83 -0.85 2.32
N ILE A 66 4.14 -0.70 2.44
CA ILE A 66 5.12 -1.69 1.93
C ILE A 66 4.87 -3.07 2.55
N LYS A 67 4.62 -3.15 3.85
CA LYS A 67 4.38 -4.44 4.54
C LYS A 67 3.08 -5.11 4.07
N ILE A 68 2.03 -4.33 3.84
CA ILE A 68 0.73 -4.85 3.38
C ILE A 68 0.89 -5.40 1.97
N VAL A 69 1.46 -4.62 1.05
CA VAL A 69 1.61 -5.04 -0.35
C VAL A 69 2.50 -6.28 -0.46
N ILE A 70 3.64 -6.32 0.25
CA ILE A 70 4.50 -7.52 0.26
C ILE A 70 3.73 -8.75 0.77
N LYS A 71 2.94 -8.60 1.84
CA LYS A 71 2.16 -9.71 2.39
C LYS A 71 1.13 -10.23 1.39
N ILE A 72 0.40 -9.34 0.72
CA ILE A 72 -0.58 -9.71 -0.31
C ILE A 72 0.12 -10.40 -1.48
N GLY A 73 1.25 -9.85 -1.96
CA GLY A 73 2.02 -10.45 -3.04
C GLY A 73 2.53 -11.86 -2.70
N VAL A 74 2.94 -12.09 -1.45
CA VAL A 74 3.34 -13.43 -0.97
C VAL A 74 2.15 -14.39 -0.92
N LEU A 75 0.98 -13.94 -0.45
CA LEU A 75 -0.24 -14.76 -0.44
C LEU A 75 -0.65 -15.16 -1.86
N HIS A 76 -0.70 -14.19 -2.77
CA HIS A 76 -1.05 -14.42 -4.17
C HIS A 76 -0.07 -15.39 -4.84
N ARG A 77 1.25 -15.15 -4.72
CA ARG A 77 2.28 -15.99 -5.35
C ARG A 77 2.27 -17.44 -4.85
N ASN A 78 1.88 -17.64 -3.58
CA ASN A 78 1.80 -18.96 -2.98
C ASN A 78 0.41 -19.59 -3.14
N ASN A 79 -0.45 -19.05 -4.01
CA ASN A 79 -1.82 -19.54 -4.27
C ASN A 79 -2.62 -19.73 -2.98
N GLN A 80 -2.48 -18.81 -2.02
CA GLN A 80 -3.15 -18.91 -0.72
C GLN A 80 -4.61 -18.42 -0.78
N PHE A 81 -4.96 -17.65 -1.82
CA PHE A 81 -6.33 -17.18 -2.02
C PHE A 81 -7.20 -18.27 -2.66
N SER A 82 -8.41 -18.42 -2.14
CA SER A 82 -9.48 -19.21 -2.74
C SER A 82 -10.02 -18.56 -4.02
N ALA A 83 -10.79 -19.31 -4.82
CA ALA A 83 -11.42 -18.77 -6.02
C ALA A 83 -12.37 -17.59 -5.74
N GLU A 84 -13.06 -17.61 -4.60
CA GLU A 84 -13.91 -16.51 -4.14
C GLU A 84 -13.07 -15.26 -3.80
N GLU A 85 -11.98 -15.43 -3.04
CA GLU A 85 -11.08 -14.33 -2.68
C GLU A 85 -10.37 -13.74 -3.92
N LEU A 86 -10.07 -14.55 -4.94
CA LEU A 86 -9.54 -14.05 -6.22
C LEU A 86 -10.57 -13.23 -7.00
N LYS A 87 -11.86 -13.62 -6.96
CA LYS A 87 -12.94 -12.84 -7.54
C LYS A 87 -13.11 -11.51 -6.80
N ASP A 88 -13.03 -11.54 -5.47
CA ASP A 88 -13.06 -10.33 -4.64
C ASP A 88 -11.85 -9.43 -4.87
N ALA A 89 -10.66 -10.01 -5.13
CA ALA A 89 -9.47 -9.27 -5.51
C ALA A 89 -9.66 -8.48 -6.81
N GLU A 90 -10.35 -9.07 -7.79
CA GLU A 90 -10.69 -8.40 -9.04
C GLU A 90 -11.73 -7.29 -8.82
N VAL A 91 -12.67 -7.45 -7.87
CA VAL A 91 -13.56 -6.36 -7.44
C VAL A 91 -12.79 -5.22 -6.76
N PHE A 92 -11.87 -5.56 -5.85
CA PHE A 92 -11.00 -4.57 -5.20
C PHE A 92 -10.17 -3.80 -6.24
N LYS A 93 -9.56 -4.48 -7.20
CA LYS A 93 -8.77 -3.88 -8.27
C LYS A 93 -9.56 -2.81 -9.01
N ARG A 94 -10.78 -3.12 -9.48
CA ARG A 94 -11.64 -2.14 -10.16
C ARG A 94 -12.03 -0.96 -9.27
N LYS A 95 -12.40 -1.20 -8.01
CA LYS A 95 -12.72 -0.12 -7.06
C LYS A 95 -11.53 0.80 -6.80
N PHE A 96 -10.34 0.22 -6.64
CA PHE A 96 -9.12 0.96 -6.42
C PHE A 96 -8.71 1.77 -7.65
N GLN A 97 -8.83 1.19 -8.85
CA GLN A 97 -8.64 1.90 -10.12
C GLN A 97 -9.60 3.08 -10.27
N ASN A 98 -10.89 2.91 -9.96
CA ASN A 98 -11.84 4.03 -9.99
C ASN A 98 -11.46 5.13 -8.99
N THR A 99 -10.94 4.76 -7.82
CA THR A 99 -10.45 5.72 -6.82
C THR A 99 -9.26 6.51 -7.37
N GLN A 100 -8.31 5.83 -8.04
CA GLN A 100 -7.14 6.46 -8.67
C GLN A 100 -7.56 7.44 -9.77
N LEU A 101 -8.47 7.03 -10.68
CA LEU A 101 -9.01 7.91 -11.72
C LEU A 101 -9.70 9.14 -11.13
N SER A 102 -10.41 8.97 -10.01
CA SER A 102 -11.07 10.09 -9.33
C SER A 102 -10.05 11.05 -8.73
N VAL A 103 -8.96 10.54 -8.14
CA VAL A 103 -7.84 11.37 -7.64
C VAL A 103 -7.19 12.16 -8.78
N ILE A 104 -6.94 11.53 -9.93
CA ILE A 104 -6.39 12.21 -11.12
C ILE A 104 -7.37 13.31 -11.57
N SER A 105 -8.63 12.95 -11.81
CA SER A 105 -9.64 13.87 -12.32
C SER A 105 -9.89 15.06 -11.39
N PHE A 106 -9.95 14.84 -10.07
CA PHE A 106 -10.14 15.92 -9.09
C PHE A 106 -8.95 16.88 -8.98
N TYR A 107 -7.75 16.42 -9.34
CA TYR A 107 -6.57 17.28 -9.40
C TYR A 107 -6.48 18.08 -10.70
N GLU A 108 -6.83 17.45 -11.83
CA GLU A 108 -6.67 18.03 -13.17
C GLU A 108 -7.82 18.94 -13.59
N VAL A 109 -9.03 18.72 -13.08
CA VAL A 109 -10.22 19.47 -13.45
C VAL A 109 -10.62 20.40 -12.31
N ASP A 110 -10.49 21.70 -12.55
CA ASP A 110 -10.87 22.72 -11.56
C ASP A 110 -12.35 22.60 -11.15
N TYR A 111 -12.62 22.85 -9.86
CA TYR A 111 -13.94 22.80 -9.24
C TYR A 111 -14.68 21.45 -9.31
N SER A 112 -13.98 20.36 -9.66
CA SER A 112 -14.58 19.01 -9.73
C SER A 112 -14.50 18.21 -8.42
N PHE A 113 -13.66 18.63 -7.47
CA PHE A 113 -13.38 17.88 -6.24
C PHE A 113 -14.64 17.67 -5.38
N ASP A 114 -14.96 16.39 -5.12
CA ASP A 114 -16.05 15.95 -4.25
C ASP A 114 -15.47 15.10 -3.10
N LEU A 115 -15.38 15.71 -1.91
CA LEU A 115 -14.86 15.07 -0.71
C LEU A 115 -15.70 13.84 -0.29
N PRO A 116 -17.03 13.93 -0.10
CA PRO A 116 -17.86 12.76 0.24
C PRO A 116 -17.68 11.59 -0.72
N TYR A 117 -17.63 11.85 -2.03
CA TYR A 117 -17.42 10.82 -3.03
C TYR A 117 -16.05 10.16 -2.87
N LEU A 118 -14.97 10.95 -2.74
CA LEU A 118 -13.62 10.40 -2.60
C LEU A 118 -13.48 9.56 -1.32
N GLN A 119 -13.97 10.07 -0.19
CA GLN A 119 -13.94 9.35 1.09
C GLN A 119 -14.71 8.03 1.02
N LYS A 120 -15.86 8.02 0.34
CA LYS A 120 -16.65 6.81 0.10
C LYS A 120 -15.88 5.82 -0.78
N SER A 121 -15.30 6.28 -1.89
CA SER A 121 -14.52 5.43 -2.80
C SER A 121 -13.36 4.75 -2.06
N ILE A 122 -12.61 5.52 -1.26
CA ILE A 122 -11.51 5.00 -0.44
C ILE A 122 -12.02 3.99 0.60
N ALA A 123 -13.16 4.26 1.26
CA ALA A 123 -13.76 3.35 2.23
C ALA A 123 -14.23 2.03 1.61
N GLU A 124 -14.76 2.06 0.39
CA GLU A 124 -15.16 0.85 -0.33
C GLU A 124 -13.95 0.01 -0.75
N SER A 125 -12.88 0.65 -1.24
CA SER A 125 -11.60 -0.03 -1.49
C SER A 125 -11.01 -0.62 -0.21
N HIS A 126 -11.12 0.08 0.92
CA HIS A 126 -10.69 -0.41 2.23
C HIS A 126 -11.41 -1.71 2.62
N ALA A 127 -12.75 -1.69 2.58
CA ALA A 127 -13.57 -2.84 2.94
C ALA A 127 -13.31 -4.04 2.02
N ALA A 128 -13.21 -3.80 0.71
CA ALA A 128 -12.90 -4.84 -0.27
C ALA A 128 -11.51 -5.45 -0.03
N LEU A 129 -10.49 -4.63 0.30
CA LEU A 129 -9.17 -5.17 0.62
C LEU A 129 -9.22 -6.06 1.87
N LYS A 130 -9.90 -5.60 2.93
CA LYS A 130 -10.01 -6.36 4.18
C LYS A 130 -10.73 -7.69 3.99
N SER A 131 -11.78 -7.75 3.16
CA SER A 131 -12.51 -9.01 2.93
C SER A 131 -11.63 -10.11 2.33
N ILE A 132 -10.68 -9.74 1.45
CA ILE A 132 -9.74 -10.66 0.81
C ILE A 132 -8.70 -11.20 1.80
N VAL A 133 -8.20 -10.34 2.69
CA VAL A 133 -6.98 -10.66 3.47
C VAL A 133 -7.25 -11.04 4.93
N GLN A 134 -8.47 -10.80 5.45
CA GLN A 134 -8.81 -11.03 6.86
C GLN A 134 -8.60 -12.45 7.36
N ARG A 135 -8.76 -13.47 6.50
CA ARG A 135 -8.53 -14.88 6.85
C ARG A 135 -7.06 -15.29 6.86
N HIS A 136 -6.20 -14.46 6.26
CA HIS A 136 -4.79 -14.79 5.99
C HIS A 136 -3.82 -13.95 6.82
N LEU A 137 -4.26 -12.77 7.24
CA LEU A 137 -3.42 -11.80 7.92
C LEU A 137 -3.74 -11.71 9.40
N THR A 138 -2.70 -11.45 10.19
CA THR A 138 -2.85 -11.18 11.62
C THR A 138 -3.57 -9.85 11.85
N GLU A 139 -4.21 -9.71 13.01
CA GLU A 139 -4.83 -8.46 13.47
C GLU A 139 -3.85 -7.27 13.36
N LYS A 140 -2.59 -7.46 13.75
CA LYS A 140 -1.54 -6.44 13.58
C LYS A 140 -1.38 -5.97 12.13
N SER A 141 -1.62 -6.83 11.15
CA SER A 141 -1.53 -6.46 9.73
C SER A 141 -2.82 -5.82 9.23
N LEU A 142 -3.99 -6.25 9.74
CA LEU A 142 -5.27 -5.60 9.49
C LEU A 142 -5.29 -4.17 10.03
N ASN A 143 -4.83 -3.95 11.25
CA ASN A 143 -4.72 -2.60 11.84
C ASN A 143 -3.78 -1.69 11.04
N ARG A 144 -2.78 -2.24 10.32
CA ARG A 144 -1.97 -1.42 9.41
C ARG A 144 -2.75 -0.97 8.19
N ILE A 145 -3.66 -1.80 7.69
CA ILE A 145 -4.54 -1.44 6.58
C ILE A 145 -5.45 -0.30 7.05
N ASP A 146 -6.08 -0.46 8.22
CA ASP A 146 -6.90 0.57 8.83
C ASP A 146 -6.13 1.89 8.98
N GLU A 147 -4.93 1.86 9.59
CA GLU A 147 -4.07 3.05 9.74
C GLU A 147 -3.72 3.75 8.41
N VAL A 148 -3.56 2.99 7.32
CA VAL A 148 -3.26 3.56 6.00
C VAL A 148 -4.50 4.20 5.39
N PHE A 149 -5.62 3.49 5.36
CA PHE A 149 -6.85 3.99 4.75
C PHE A 149 -7.47 5.13 5.55
N ASP A 150 -7.36 5.12 6.88
CA ASP A 150 -7.85 6.22 7.72
C ASP A 150 -7.06 7.51 7.47
N PHE A 151 -5.74 7.43 7.27
CA PHE A 151 -4.94 8.60 6.89
C PHE A 151 -5.42 9.20 5.56
N PHE A 152 -5.64 8.37 4.54
CA PHE A 152 -6.10 8.84 3.23
C PHE A 152 -7.59 9.22 3.19
N ARG A 153 -8.34 9.02 4.28
CA ARG A 153 -9.72 9.48 4.44
C ARG A 153 -9.83 10.75 5.28
N ASP A 154 -8.72 11.26 5.82
CA ASP A 154 -8.74 12.47 6.63
C ASP A 154 -9.29 13.66 5.83
N THR A 155 -10.35 14.28 6.35
CA THR A 155 -11.04 15.40 5.70
C THR A 155 -10.08 16.56 5.44
N THR A 156 -9.28 16.94 6.44
CA THR A 156 -8.41 18.11 6.35
C THR A 156 -7.26 17.90 5.37
N LEU A 157 -6.75 16.67 5.28
CA LEU A 157 -5.78 16.26 4.27
C LEU A 157 -6.38 16.38 2.88
N LEU A 158 -7.54 15.76 2.63
CA LEU A 158 -8.14 15.70 1.30
C LEU A 158 -8.55 17.09 0.81
N GLU A 159 -9.23 17.89 1.63
CA GLU A 159 -9.60 19.26 1.25
C GLU A 159 -8.39 20.12 0.90
N ALA A 160 -7.31 20.01 1.69
CA ALA A 160 -6.09 20.74 1.40
C ALA A 160 -5.37 20.17 0.16
N ALA A 161 -5.40 18.85 -0.07
CA ALA A 161 -4.70 18.22 -1.20
C ALA A 161 -5.27 18.65 -2.56
N PHE A 162 -6.59 18.81 -2.64
CA PHE A 162 -7.28 19.15 -3.90
C PHE A 162 -7.58 20.63 -4.05
N LYS A 163 -7.28 21.47 -3.06
CA LYS A 163 -7.42 22.93 -3.19
C LYS A 163 -6.34 23.51 -4.15
N PRO A 164 -6.71 24.31 -5.17
CA PRO A 164 -5.76 24.81 -6.18
C PRO A 164 -4.57 25.57 -5.61
N ASP A 165 -4.81 26.46 -4.64
CA ASP A 165 -3.76 27.31 -4.03
C ASP A 165 -3.17 26.72 -2.75
N SER A 166 -3.23 25.39 -2.59
CA SER A 166 -2.69 24.75 -1.39
C SER A 166 -1.18 24.56 -1.46
N GLN A 167 -0.56 24.49 -0.29
CA GLN A 167 0.84 24.07 -0.15
C GLN A 167 1.12 22.64 -0.67
N TYR A 168 0.08 21.86 -0.97
CA TYR A 168 0.21 20.50 -1.50
C TYR A 168 0.16 20.45 -3.02
N ARG A 169 -0.17 21.54 -3.72
CA ARG A 169 -0.44 21.53 -5.17
C ARG A 169 0.68 20.89 -5.98
N GLU A 170 1.91 21.36 -5.84
CA GLU A 170 3.07 20.79 -6.57
C GLU A 170 3.31 19.31 -6.23
N LEU A 171 3.13 18.94 -4.95
CA LEU A 171 3.35 17.57 -4.50
C LEU A 171 2.26 16.63 -5.03
N MET A 172 1.01 17.08 -5.02
CA MET A 172 -0.12 16.35 -5.58
C MET A 172 0.03 16.17 -7.09
N GLY A 173 0.59 17.15 -7.81
CA GLY A 173 0.93 16.99 -9.23
C GLY A 173 1.92 15.85 -9.48
N LYS A 174 2.94 15.71 -8.63
CA LYS A 174 3.88 14.57 -8.70
C LYS A 174 3.19 13.25 -8.39
N ILE A 175 2.35 13.21 -7.35
CA ILE A 175 1.58 12.02 -6.98
C ILE A 175 0.65 11.59 -8.11
N VAL A 176 -0.10 12.52 -8.70
CA VAL A 176 -1.01 12.26 -9.83
C VAL A 176 -0.24 11.77 -11.05
N SER A 177 0.89 12.38 -11.37
CA SER A 177 1.77 11.92 -12.45
C SER A 177 2.28 10.50 -12.21
N ASP A 178 2.73 10.19 -10.99
CA ASP A 178 3.22 8.85 -10.63
C ASP A 178 2.07 7.82 -10.70
N ILE A 179 0.86 8.17 -10.21
CA ILE A 179 -0.34 7.33 -10.29
C ILE A 179 -0.70 7.04 -11.74
N ASN A 180 -0.79 8.07 -12.58
CA ASN A 180 -1.17 7.90 -13.99
C ASN A 180 -0.16 7.00 -14.72
N THR A 181 1.14 7.24 -14.52
CA THR A 181 2.21 6.43 -15.10
C THR A 181 2.10 4.97 -14.68
N ALA A 182 1.92 4.70 -13.38
CA ALA A 182 1.84 3.32 -12.89
C ALA A 182 0.56 2.59 -13.33
N MET A 183 -0.53 3.33 -13.60
CA MET A 183 -1.73 2.77 -14.22
C MET A 183 -1.50 2.41 -15.70
N GLU A 184 -0.79 3.25 -16.46
CA GLU A 184 -0.47 3.01 -17.88
C GLU A 184 0.47 1.82 -18.07
N THR A 185 1.46 1.63 -17.19
CA THR A 185 2.40 0.50 -17.26
C THR A 185 1.83 -0.81 -16.74
N GLY A 186 0.68 -0.77 -16.06
CA GLY A 186 0.07 -1.95 -15.42
C GLY A 186 0.79 -2.40 -14.15
N ASP A 187 1.62 -1.53 -13.55
CA ASP A 187 2.36 -1.78 -12.31
C ASP A 187 1.47 -1.63 -11.05
N MET A 188 0.19 -1.28 -11.20
CA MET A 188 -0.82 -1.17 -10.13
C MET A 188 -1.98 -2.16 -10.18
#